data_AF-A0A6G0SGW9-F1
#
_entry.id   AF-A0A6G0SGW9-F1
#
_cell.length_a   1.000
_cell.length_b   1.000
_cell.length_c   1.000
_cell.angle_alpha   90.00
_cell.angle_beta   90.00
_cell.angle_gamma   90.00
#
_symmetry.space_group_name_H-M   'P 1'
#
loop_
_entity.id
_entity.type
_entity.pdbx_description
1 polymer ?
#
loop_
_entity_poly.entity_id
_entity_poly.type
_entity_poly.pdbx_seq_one_letter_code
_entity_poly.pdbx_strand_id
1 'polypeptide(L)'
;MARSGCRWCCPVLAAWFLTSHHSTLGVGANTLLCKVDSSQNLQVRDVVRATKCAAELAGQDPENYGSHSLRSGGATALLNAWI
;
A
#
# COMPACT_ATOMS: atom_id res chain seq x y z
N MET A 1 2.85 -19.95 7.49
CA MET A 1 2.67 -18.48 7.46
C MET A 1 1.28 -18.16 7.98
N ALA A 2 1.18 -17.45 9.11
CA ALA A 2 -0.11 -17.00 9.62
C ALA A 2 -0.69 -15.93 8.68
N ARG A 3 -1.98 -16.03 8.35
CA ARG A 3 -2.70 -15.03 7.57
C ARG A 3 -3.73 -14.36 8.47
N SER A 4 -3.89 -13.05 8.32
CA SER A 4 -5.10 -12.37 8.80
C SER A 4 -6.32 -12.94 8.09
N GLY A 5 -7.49 -12.90 8.76
CA GLY A 5 -8.75 -13.39 8.20
C GLY A 5 -9.22 -12.65 6.93
N CYS A 6 -8.71 -11.45 6.65
CA CYS A 6 -9.00 -10.74 5.41
C CYS A 6 -8.19 -11.32 4.23
N ARG A 7 -8.91 -11.91 3.26
CA ARG A 7 -8.31 -12.67 2.13
C ARG A 7 -7.44 -11.80 1.22
N TRP A 8 -7.83 -10.54 1.03
CA TRP A 8 -7.21 -9.61 0.08
C TRP A 8 -6.30 -8.56 0.76
N CYS A 9 -6.48 -8.32 2.07
CA CYS A 9 -5.64 -7.41 2.85
C CYS A 9 -5.10 -8.10 4.11
N CYS A 10 -3.96 -8.76 3.98
CA CYS A 10 -3.30 -9.42 5.10
C CYS A 10 -2.11 -8.57 5.59
N PRO A 11 -2.19 -7.92 6.76
CA PRO A 11 -1.09 -7.11 7.29
C PRO A 11 0.21 -7.90 7.49
N VAL A 12 0.12 -9.20 7.84
CA VAL A 12 1.31 -10.07 7.97
C VAL A 12 2.02 -10.25 6.63
N LEU A 13 1.27 -10.50 5.56
CA LEU A 13 1.86 -10.63 4.22
C LEU A 13 2.37 -9.31 3.68
N ALA A 14 1.67 -8.20 3.97
CA ALA A 14 2.13 -6.86 3.60
C ALA A 14 3.47 -6.51 4.28
N ALA A 15 3.59 -6.76 5.60
CA ALA A 15 4.83 -6.55 6.34
C ALA A 15 5.97 -7.46 5.83
N TRP A 16 5.65 -8.72 5.52
CA TRP A 16 6.61 -9.65 4.91
C TRP A 16 7.10 -9.17 3.54
N PHE A 17 6.17 -8.72 2.69
CA PHE A 17 6.51 -8.14 1.39
C PHE A 17 7.46 -6.95 1.53
N LEU A 18 7.17 -6.01 2.44
CA LEU A 18 8.03 -4.84 2.68
C LEU A 18 9.44 -5.26 3.15
N THR A 19 9.54 -6.27 4.01
CA THR A 19 10.82 -6.77 4.53
C THR A 19 11.64 -7.47 3.45
N SER A 20 10.99 -8.32 2.64
CA SER A 20 11.62 -8.99 1.51
C SER A 20 12.07 -7.99 0.44
N HIS A 21 11.23 -7.00 0.13
CA HIS A 21 11.57 -5.95 -0.82
C HIS A 21 12.77 -5.12 -0.34
N HIS A 22 12.76 -4.70 0.93
CA HIS A 22 13.88 -4.00 1.55
C HIS A 22 15.20 -4.78 1.42
N SER A 23 15.14 -6.10 1.67
CA SER A 23 16.30 -7.00 1.52
C SER A 23 16.81 -7.05 0.07
N THR A 24 15.91 -7.03 -0.91
CA THR A 24 16.29 -7.06 -2.35
C THR A 24 16.94 -5.76 -2.83
N LEU A 25 16.71 -4.64 -2.14
CA LEU A 25 17.31 -3.35 -2.48
C LEU A 25 18.75 -3.19 -1.98
N GLY A 26 19.25 -4.11 -1.14
CA GLY A 26 20.61 -4.06 -0.60
C GLY A 26 20.89 -2.82 0.26
N VAL A 27 19.86 -2.22 0.83
CA VAL A 27 19.97 -1.01 1.66
C VAL A 27 20.39 -1.35 3.09
N GLY A 28 21.12 -0.42 3.73
CA GLY A 28 21.63 -0.61 5.08
C GLY A 28 20.54 -0.89 6.13
N ALA A 29 20.93 -1.57 7.21
CA ALA A 29 20.08 -1.76 8.38
C ALA A 29 19.61 -0.41 8.95
N ASN A 30 18.46 -0.40 9.62
CA ASN A 30 17.82 0.79 10.20
C ASN A 30 17.39 1.87 9.19
N THR A 31 17.18 1.51 7.92
CA THR A 31 16.54 2.38 6.93
C THR A 31 15.03 2.11 6.85
N LEU A 32 14.27 3.07 6.33
CA LEU A 32 12.81 2.93 6.19
C LEU A 32 12.46 1.75 5.27
N LEU A 33 11.40 1.03 5.60
CA LEU A 33 10.93 -0.13 4.82
C LEU A 33 10.21 0.28 3.52
N CYS A 34 9.45 1.37 3.55
CA CYS A 34 8.68 1.84 2.40
C CYS A 34 9.57 2.59 1.40
N LYS A 35 10.42 1.85 0.69
CA LYS A 35 11.26 2.37 -0.39
C LYS A 35 10.74 1.90 -1.75
N VAL A 36 10.97 2.71 -2.77
CA VAL A 36 10.72 2.36 -4.17
C VAL A 36 11.98 1.77 -4.79
N ASP A 37 13.15 2.32 -4.40
CA ASP A 37 14.48 1.83 -4.77
C ASP A 37 15.47 2.08 -3.63
N SER A 38 16.76 1.78 -3.84
CA SER A 38 17.79 1.93 -2.81
C SER A 38 17.97 3.37 -2.30
N SER A 39 17.62 4.36 -3.11
CA SER A 39 17.79 5.78 -2.83
C SER A 39 16.49 6.50 -2.45
N GLN A 40 15.34 6.04 -2.96
CA GLN A 40 14.06 6.76 -2.83
C GLN A 40 13.09 6.08 -1.87
N ASN A 41 12.62 6.87 -0.91
CA ASN A 41 11.49 6.48 -0.06
C ASN A 41 10.18 6.77 -0.80
N LEU A 42 9.18 5.91 -0.61
CA LEU A 42 7.83 6.11 -1.13
C LEU A 42 7.27 7.45 -0.65
N GLN A 43 6.83 8.30 -1.58
CA GLN A 43 6.23 9.59 -1.26
C GLN A 43 4.71 9.52 -1.37
N VAL A 44 4.02 10.45 -0.69
CA VAL A 44 2.55 10.56 -0.77
C VAL A 44 2.07 10.79 -2.21
N ARG A 45 2.84 11.51 -3.04
CA ARG A 45 2.54 11.72 -4.45
C ARG A 45 2.51 10.42 -5.25
N ASP A 46 3.36 9.44 -4.90
CA ASP A 46 3.40 8.15 -5.58
C ASP A 46 2.14 7.34 -5.25
N VAL A 47 1.72 7.39 -3.98
CA VAL A 47 0.47 6.77 -3.51
C VAL A 47 -0.74 7.42 -4.17
N VAL A 48 -0.80 8.75 -4.24
CA VAL A 48 -1.89 9.48 -4.90
C VAL A 48 -1.95 9.12 -6.38
N ARG A 49 -0.80 9.10 -7.08
CA ARG A 49 -0.72 8.70 -8.49
C ARG A 49 -1.23 7.28 -8.71
N ALA A 50 -0.79 6.33 -7.90
CA ALA A 50 -1.26 4.94 -7.99
C ALA A 50 -2.77 4.82 -7.72
N THR A 51 -3.28 5.58 -6.74
CA THR A 51 -4.71 5.60 -6.41
C THR A 51 -5.54 6.17 -7.56
N LYS A 52 -5.11 7.28 -8.15
CA LYS A 52 -5.76 7.90 -9.32
C LYS A 52 -5.77 6.96 -10.52
N CYS A 53 -4.66 6.30 -10.81
CA CYS A 53 -4.58 5.29 -11.87
C CYS A 53 -5.54 4.12 -11.63
N ALA A 54 -5.64 3.62 -10.39
CA ALA A 54 -6.60 2.58 -10.03
C ALA A 54 -8.06 3.05 -10.18
N ALA A 55 -8.36 4.31 -9.83
CA ALA A 55 -9.68 4.90 -10.03
C ALA A 55 -10.05 4.97 -11.52
N GLU A 56 -9.13 5.43 -12.36
CA GLU A 56 -9.31 5.49 -13.82
C GLU A 56 -9.62 4.11 -14.41
N LEU A 57 -8.83 3.09 -14.04
CA LEU A 57 -9.02 1.71 -14.47
C LEU A 57 -10.36 1.11 -13.99
N ALA A 58 -10.91 1.63 -12.88
CA ALA A 58 -12.22 1.26 -12.36
C ALA A 58 -13.37 2.09 -12.96
N GLY A 59 -13.11 2.94 -13.97
CA GLY A 59 -14.10 3.80 -14.60
C GLY A 59 -14.58 4.96 -13.72
N GLN A 60 -13.81 5.31 -12.70
CA GLN A 60 -14.08 6.42 -11.80
C GLN A 60 -13.29 7.66 -12.22
N ASP A 61 -13.80 8.85 -11.92
CA ASP A 61 -13.07 10.11 -12.14
C ASP A 61 -11.90 10.23 -11.14
N PRO A 62 -10.63 10.19 -11.60
CA PRO A 62 -9.46 10.20 -10.73
C PRO A 62 -9.31 11.47 -9.90
N GLU A 63 -9.88 12.59 -10.32
CA GLU A 63 -9.75 13.86 -9.58
C GLU A 63 -10.48 13.85 -8.23
N ASN A 64 -11.41 12.91 -8.04
CA ASN A 64 -12.09 12.70 -6.76
C ASN A 64 -11.28 11.85 -5.75
N TYR A 65 -10.06 11.43 -6.12
CA TYR A 65 -9.25 10.51 -5.32
C TYR A 65 -7.92 11.11 -4.89
N GLY A 66 -7.55 10.82 -3.64
CA GLY A 66 -6.26 11.21 -3.05
C GLY A 66 -5.85 10.28 -1.90
N SER A 67 -4.85 10.69 -1.14
CA SER A 67 -4.33 9.89 -0.01
C SER A 67 -5.38 9.64 1.07
N HIS A 68 -6.30 10.59 1.28
CA HIS A 68 -7.41 10.42 2.22
C HIS A 68 -8.39 9.33 1.77
N SER A 69 -8.64 9.21 0.46
CA SER A 69 -9.51 8.18 -0.11
C SER A 69 -8.96 6.78 0.20
N LEU A 70 -7.64 6.58 0.08
CA LEU A 70 -7.01 5.32 0.46
C LEU A 70 -7.18 5.01 1.95
N ARG A 71 -6.98 6.00 2.84
CA ARG A 71 -7.11 5.79 4.29
C ARG A 71 -8.56 5.47 4.70
N SER A 72 -9.49 6.35 4.34
CA SER A 72 -10.90 6.23 4.74
C SER A 72 -11.59 5.08 4.03
N GLY A 73 -11.45 4.99 2.70
CA GLY A 73 -12.00 3.89 1.91
C GLY A 73 -11.39 2.54 2.27
N GLY A 74 -10.07 2.49 2.51
CA GLY A 74 -9.39 1.27 2.97
C GLY A 74 -9.89 0.81 4.34
N ALA A 75 -10.08 1.72 5.30
CA ALA A 75 -10.67 1.40 6.60
C ALA A 75 -12.11 0.86 6.46
N THR A 76 -12.95 1.50 5.65
CA THR A 76 -14.32 1.03 5.37
C THR A 76 -14.33 -0.34 4.71
N ALA A 77 -13.46 -0.57 3.72
CA ALA A 77 -13.35 -1.86 3.05
C ALA A 77 -12.88 -2.97 4.00
N LEU A 78 -11.92 -2.66 4.89
CA LEU A 78 -11.47 -3.59 5.92
C LEU A 78 -12.57 -3.91 6.93
N LEU A 79 -13.34 -2.90 7.37
CA LEU A 79 -14.49 -3.10 8.26
C LEU A 79 -15.52 -4.03 7.60
N ASN A 80 -15.90 -3.76 6.34
CA ASN A 80 -16.86 -4.59 5.61
C ASN A 80 -16.36 -6.01 5.32
N ALA A 81 -15.05 -6.24 5.25
CA ALA A 81 -14.47 -7.56 5.05
C ALA A 81 -14.37 -8.39 6.35
N TRP A 82 -14.64 -7.77 7.51
CA TRP A 82 -14.61 -8.41 8.82
C TRP A 82 -16.00 -8.88 9.30
N ILE A 83 -17.07 -8.27 8.78
CA ILE A 83 -18.48 -8.68 8.96
C ILE A 83 -18.78 -9.84 8.01
#